data_AF-A0A150TJZ9-F1
#
_entry.id   AF-A0A150TJZ9-F1
#
_cell.length_a   1.000
_cell.length_b   1.000
_cell.length_c   1.000
_cell.angle_alpha   90.00
_cell.angle_beta   90.00
_cell.angle_gamma   90.00
#
_symmetry.space_group_name_H-M   'P 1'
#
loop_
_entity.id
_entity.type
_entity.pdbx_description
1 polymer ?
#
loop_
_entity_poly.entity_id
_entity_poly.type
_entity_poly.pdbx_seq_one_letter_code
_entity_poly.pdbx_strand_id
1 'polypeptide(L)' 'MRAGAGIACAPLYPAAAALRSGAAVEVLAQLRAAPVPISLLRRERRLTPGRLTKLLALLSARAPDLSDLL' A
#
# COMPACT_ATOMS: atom_id res chain seq x y z
N MET A 1 19.92 -0.86 1.03
CA MET A 1 20.51 0.05 2.03
C MET A 1 19.88 1.43 1.85
N ARG A 2 19.22 2.01 2.86
CA ARG A 2 18.77 3.42 2.83
C ARG A 2 19.87 4.25 3.49
N ALA A 3 20.34 5.31 2.83
CA ALA A 3 21.54 6.05 3.27
C ALA A 3 21.26 7.17 4.31
N GLY A 4 20.02 7.31 4.79
CA GLY A 4 19.67 8.32 5.80
C GLY A 4 19.78 9.78 5.32
N ALA A 5 19.65 10.02 4.01
CA ALA A 5 19.88 11.33 3.39
C ALA A 5 18.83 12.42 3.73
N GLY A 6 17.81 12.12 4.53
CA GLY A 6 16.81 13.09 4.97
C GLY A 6 15.40 12.53 5.16
N ILE A 7 14.43 13.44 5.19
CA ILE A 7 12.99 13.16 5.34
C ILE A 7 12.36 13.05 3.94
N ALA A 8 11.40 12.14 3.77
CA ALA A 8 10.62 12.02 2.55
C ALA A 8 9.13 11.86 2.88
N CYS A 9 8.26 12.43 2.04
CA CYS A 9 6.85 12.08 2.03
C CYS A 9 6.68 10.83 1.17
N ALA A 10 6.31 9.72 1.79
CA ALA A 10 6.22 8.42 1.12
C ALA A 10 4.84 7.79 1.35
N PRO A 11 4.28 7.08 0.37
CA PRO A 11 3.13 6.23 0.61
C PRO A 11 3.41 5.20 1.71
N LEU A 12 2.41 4.88 2.53
CA LEU A 12 2.61 4.02 3.69
C LEU A 12 3.03 2.59 3.31
N TYR A 13 2.44 2.03 2.25
CA TYR A 13 2.72 0.66 1.81
C TYR A 13 4.22 0.35 1.59
N PRO A 14 4.99 1.12 0.78
CA PRO A 14 6.44 0.90 0.61
C PRO A 14 7.27 1.31 1.84
N ALA A 15 6.73 2.12 2.76
CA ALA A 15 7.40 2.53 3.98
C ALA A 15 7.19 1.54 5.15
N ALA A 16 6.12 0.74 5.13
CA ALA A 16 5.66 -0.08 6.24
C ALA A 16 6.74 -0.99 6.83
N ALA A 17 7.51 -1.69 5.99
CA ALA A 17 8.57 -2.57 6.46
C ALA A 17 9.69 -1.81 7.21
N ALA A 18 10.03 -0.60 6.77
CA ALA A 18 11.05 0.21 7.41
C ALA A 18 10.54 0.83 8.73
N LEU A 19 9.26 1.22 8.78
CA LEU A 19 8.61 1.70 10.00
C LEU A 19 8.53 0.59 11.05
N ARG A 20 8.03 -0.60 10.66
CA ARG A 20 7.93 -1.77 11.56
C ARG A 20 9.27 -2.26 12.09
N SER A 21 10.34 -2.14 11.30
CA SER A 21 11.69 -2.52 11.73
C SER A 21 12.43 -1.42 12.49
N GLY A 22 11.86 -0.22 12.63
CA GLY A 22 12.53 0.95 13.22
C GLY A 22 13.64 1.54 12.35
N ALA A 23 13.83 1.05 11.12
CA ALA A 23 14.78 1.61 10.16
C ALA A 23 14.35 2.99 9.62
N ALA A 24 13.09 3.38 9.83
CA ALA A 24 12.54 4.71 9.61
C ALA A 24 11.56 5.04 10.74
N VAL A 25 11.33 6.34 10.95
CA VAL A 25 10.38 6.85 11.94
C VAL A 25 9.44 7.85 11.24
N GLU A 26 8.16 7.84 11.61
CA GLU A 26 7.20 8.84 11.13
C GLU A 26 7.44 10.20 11.79
N VAL A 27 7.30 11.26 11.01
CA VAL A 27 7.39 12.65 11.47
C VAL A 27 6.15 13.41 11.03
N LEU A 28 5.77 14.44 11.79
CA LEU A 28 4.63 15.32 11.47
C LEU A 28 3.29 14.59 11.30
N ALA A 29 2.99 13.60 12.16
CA ALA A 29 1.78 12.78 12.09
C ALA A 29 0.47 13.60 12.05
N GLN A 30 0.44 14.78 12.68
CA GLN A 30 -0.70 15.70 12.67
C GLN A 30 -0.99 16.30 11.27
N LEU A 31 -0.05 16.21 10.34
CA LEU A 31 -0.19 16.67 8.95
C LEU A 31 -0.37 15.51 7.97
N ARG A 32 -0.72 14.32 8.46
CA ARG A 32 -0.88 13.13 7.61
C ARG A 32 -1.97 13.38 6.55
N ALA A 33 -1.64 13.05 5.30
CA ALA A 33 -2.58 13.17 4.19
C ALA A 33 -3.72 12.14 4.33
N ALA A 34 -4.87 12.44 3.70
CA ALA A 34 -5.99 11.52 3.64
C ALA A 34 -5.58 10.20 2.94
N PRO A 35 -6.15 9.05 3.34
CA PRO A 35 -5.92 7.78 2.67
C PRO A 35 -6.27 7.84 1.18
N VAL A 36 -5.43 7.23 0.34
CA VAL A 36 -5.63 7.15 -1.12
C VAL A 36 -6.03 5.72 -1.49
N PRO A 37 -7.12 5.51 -2.24
CA PRO A 37 -7.56 4.17 -2.65
C PRO A 37 -6.60 3.55 -3.66
N ILE A 38 -6.37 2.24 -3.53
CA ILE A 38 -5.67 1.42 -4.53
C ILE A 38 -6.71 0.55 -5.24
N SER A 39 -6.82 0.70 -6.55
CA SER A 39 -7.83 0.02 -7.37
C SER A 39 -7.20 -1.01 -8.30
N LEU A 40 -7.82 -2.19 -8.38
CA LEU A 40 -7.50 -3.19 -9.40
C LEU A 40 -8.32 -2.93 -10.66
N LEU A 41 -7.64 -2.56 -11.74
CA LEU A 41 -8.28 -2.29 -13.03
C LEU A 41 -8.19 -3.50 -13.94
N ARG A 42 -9.25 -3.76 -14.70
CA ARG A 42 -9.26 -4.74 -15.79
C ARG A 42 -9.84 -4.12 -17.04
N ARG A 43 -9.44 -4.63 -18.20
CA ARG A 43 -10.07 -4.24 -19.46
C ARG A 43 -11.55 -4.65 -19.47
N GLU A 44 -12.40 -3.75 -19.91
CA GLU A 44 -13.81 -4.04 -20.15
C GLU A 44 -13.93 -5.03 -21.34
N ARG A 45 -14.71 -6.09 -21.12
CA ARG A 45 -15.00 -7.15 -22.10
C ARG A 45 -16.37 -7.74 -21.75
N ARG A 46 -17.10 -8.26 -22.74
CA ARG A 46 -18.40 -8.95 -22.53
C ARG A 46 -18.31 -10.10 -21.53
N LEU A 47 -17.17 -10.81 -21.47
CA LEU A 47 -16.89 -11.88 -20.52
C LEU A 47 -15.53 -11.67 -19.85
N THR A 48 -15.49 -11.83 -18.53
CA THR A 48 -14.24 -11.85 -17.75
C THR A 48 -13.74 -13.29 -17.66
N PRO A 49 -12.49 -13.60 -18.06
CA PRO A 49 -11.95 -14.94 -17.92
C PRO A 49 -12.00 -15.39 -16.46
N GLY A 50 -12.47 -16.61 -16.18
CA GLY A 50 -12.60 -17.11 -14.80
C GLY A 50 -11.30 -17.09 -13.99
N ARG A 51 -10.14 -17.28 -14.66
CA ARG A 51 -8.81 -17.12 -14.04
C ARG A 51 -8.56 -15.69 -13.54
N LEU A 52 -8.99 -14.68 -14.31
CA LEU A 52 -8.87 -13.28 -13.90
C LEU A 52 -9.80 -12.96 -12.73
N THR A 53 -11.05 -13.46 -12.75
CA THR A 53 -11.97 -13.32 -11.61
C THR A 53 -11.37 -13.90 -10.32
N LYS A 54 -10.79 -15.11 -10.41
CA LYS A 54 -10.10 -15.75 -9.28
C LYS A 54 -8.91 -14.93 -8.78
N LEU A 55 -8.09 -14.39 -9.70
CA LEU A 55 -6.96 -13.54 -9.35
C LEU A 55 -7.40 -12.25 -8.65
N LEU A 56 -8.41 -11.56 -9.19
CA LEU A 56 -8.94 -10.34 -8.59
C LEU A 56 -9.48 -10.63 -7.18
N ALA A 57 -10.26 -11.69 -7.02
CA ALA A 57 -10.77 -12.10 -5.71
C ALA A 57 -9.64 -12.41 -4.71
N LEU A 58 -8.61 -13.15 -5.16
CA LEU A 58 -7.43 -13.47 -4.34
C LEU A 58 -6.70 -12.20 -3.87
N LEU A 59 -6.44 -11.26 -4.79
CA LEU A 59 -5.73 -10.03 -4.48
C LEU A 59 -6.55 -9.12 -3.57
N SER A 60 -7.85 -8.99 -3.81
CA SER A 60 -8.77 -8.22 -2.95
C SER A 60 -8.83 -8.78 -1.53
N ALA A 61 -8.82 -10.11 -1.36
CA ALA A 61 -8.82 -10.75 -0.06
C ALA A 61 -7.47 -10.68 0.68
N ARG A 62 -6.40 -10.23 0.00
CA ARG A 62 -5.03 -10.13 0.54
C ARG A 62 -4.52 -8.70 0.53
N ALA A 63 -5.41 -7.73 0.68
CA ALA A 63 -4.99 -6.36 0.91
C ALA A 63 -4.02 -6.31 2.12
N PRO A 64 -2.88 -5.62 1.99
CA PRO A 64 -1.93 -5.51 3.09
C PRO A 64 -2.58 -4.79 4.25
N ASP A 65 -2.50 -5.39 5.44
CA ASP A 65 -2.92 -4.76 6.67
C ASP A 65 -1.86 -3.73 7.10
N LEU A 66 -2.31 -2.49 7.29
CA LEU A 66 -1.52 -1.34 7.70
C LEU A 66 -2.12 -0.64 8.92
N SER A 67 -3.14 -1.23 9.57
CA SER A 67 -3.85 -0.63 10.70
C SER A 67 -2.95 -0.39 11.92
N ASP A 68 -1.86 -1.14 12.06
CA ASP A 68 -0.84 -0.95 13.10
C ASP A 68 -0.01 0.33 12.93
N LEU A 69 0.00 0.88 11.72
CA LEU A 69 0.75 2.08 11.35
C LEU A 69 -0.17 3.30 11.14
N LEU A 70 -1.49 3.13 11.29
CA LEU A 70 -2.48 4.19 11.12
C LEU A 70 -2.84 4.84 12.45
#